data_AF-A0A3D1YJP1-F1
#
_entry.id   AF-A0A3D1YJP1-F1
#
_cell.length_a   1.000
_cell.length_b   1.000
_cell.length_c   1.000
_cell.angle_alpha   90.00
_cell.angle_beta   90.00
_cell.angle_gamma   90.00
#
_symmetry.space_group_name_H-M   'P 1'
#
loop_
_entity.id
_entity.type
_entity.pdbx_description
1 polymer ?
#
loop_
_entity_poly.entity_id
_entity_poly.type
_entity_poly.pdbx_seq_one_letter_code
_entity_poly.pdbx_strand_id
1 'polypeptide(L)'
;MIKHIPLALYVHIPWCERKCPYCDFNSHENFDPSLESPYIDALLNDLDQQLGWAGGRELVSIFFGGGTPSLFSGDAILRILEGIQQRLRLAEHCEITLESNPGSAEAQKYDAYRHAGVNRLSIGVQSFNQRHLSKLGRIHSGDEASKAIALARSAGFDRLNIDLMYGLPDQTIEDGLEDISTGIEHGIDHFSWYQLTIERNTAFWSAPPLLPTDDLIEPMQQKAEALFNAAGIAQYEVSAWSASGQRSIHNLNYWQFGDYLAIGAGAHGKVTDAMGVHRFNRTRHPKHYLEQFATPLTTPHSPQLRTIEPSDLPAEFMMNALRLKEGVDATLFEKRTALSREVVRQNLEEQRRRGLIEGDTTNLKATARGYQYLDTLIEAFV
;
A
#
# COMPACT_ATOMS: atom_id res chain seq x y z
N MET A 1 -23.16 2.40 -13.29
CA MET A 1 -22.44 2.58 -12.00
C MET A 1 -20.94 2.29 -12.12
N ILE A 2 -20.50 1.18 -12.73
CA ILE A 2 -19.07 0.77 -12.82
C ILE A 2 -18.13 1.84 -13.43
N LYS A 3 -18.55 2.56 -14.48
CA LYS A 3 -17.69 3.54 -15.18
C LYS A 3 -17.19 4.71 -14.32
N HIS A 4 -17.77 4.93 -13.13
CA HIS A 4 -17.38 6.01 -12.21
C HIS A 4 -16.53 5.51 -11.02
N ILE A 5 -16.19 4.22 -10.98
CA ILE A 5 -15.28 3.67 -9.98
C ILE A 5 -13.86 3.72 -10.54
N PRO A 6 -12.94 4.52 -9.94
CA PRO A 6 -11.56 4.55 -10.36
C PRO A 6 -10.96 3.14 -10.32
N LEU A 7 -10.06 2.89 -11.26
CA LEU A 7 -9.43 1.59 -11.44
C LEU A 7 -7.92 1.73 -11.26
N ALA A 8 -7.37 0.97 -10.34
CA ALA A 8 -5.92 0.83 -10.17
C ALA A 8 -5.44 -0.54 -10.63
N LEU A 9 -4.12 -0.71 -10.76
CA LEU A 9 -3.48 -2.00 -10.98
C LEU A 9 -2.40 -2.23 -9.92
N TYR A 10 -2.49 -3.34 -9.21
CA TYR A 10 -1.42 -3.82 -8.34
C TYR A 10 -0.61 -4.92 -9.05
N VAL A 11 0.70 -4.76 -9.07
CA VAL A 11 1.64 -5.73 -9.61
C VAL A 11 2.49 -6.27 -8.47
N HIS A 12 2.29 -7.54 -8.12
CA HIS A 12 3.02 -8.17 -7.03
C HIS A 12 4.31 -8.82 -7.55
N ILE A 13 5.45 -8.37 -7.04
CA ILE A 13 6.76 -9.00 -7.27
C ILE A 13 7.18 -9.73 -5.98
N PRO A 14 7.07 -11.07 -5.93
CA PRO A 14 7.05 -11.85 -4.69
C PRO A 14 8.44 -12.18 -4.15
N TRP A 15 9.51 -11.52 -4.58
CA TRP A 15 10.87 -11.86 -4.17
C TRP A 15 11.53 -10.78 -3.31
N CYS A 16 12.32 -11.20 -2.33
CA CYS A 16 13.22 -10.34 -1.57
C CYS A 16 14.63 -10.93 -1.59
N GLU A 17 15.65 -10.09 -1.42
CA GLU A 17 17.02 -10.58 -1.16
C GLU A 17 17.07 -11.36 0.16
N ARG A 18 16.44 -10.78 1.19
CA ARG A 18 16.27 -11.40 2.50
C ARG A 18 14.90 -11.09 3.07
N LYS A 19 14.24 -12.09 3.64
CA LYS A 19 12.97 -11.90 4.34
C LYS A 19 13.23 -11.35 5.74
N CYS A 20 12.67 -10.17 6.02
CA CYS A 20 12.79 -9.55 7.33
C CYS A 20 12.01 -10.39 8.38
N PRO A 21 12.51 -10.56 9.62
CA PRO A 21 11.88 -11.41 10.63
C PRO A 21 10.45 -11.02 11.04
N TYR A 22 10.06 -9.76 10.82
CA TYR A 22 8.72 -9.21 11.09
C TYR A 22 7.79 -9.23 9.88
N CYS A 23 8.30 -9.49 8.67
CA CYS A 23 7.56 -9.31 7.42
C CYS A 23 6.58 -10.47 7.18
N ASP A 24 5.29 -10.17 7.17
CA ASP A 24 4.19 -11.10 6.89
C ASP A 24 3.79 -11.14 5.40
N PHE A 25 4.36 -10.25 4.59
CA PHE A 25 4.10 -10.19 3.16
C PHE A 25 4.45 -11.51 2.44
N ASN A 26 3.80 -11.71 1.29
CA ASN A 26 4.04 -12.84 0.41
C ASN A 26 5.36 -12.68 -0.36
N SER A 27 6.47 -12.78 0.37
CA SER A 27 7.83 -12.70 -0.16
C SER A 27 8.59 -14.01 -0.02
N HIS A 28 9.45 -14.28 -1.00
CA HIS A 28 10.28 -15.46 -1.16
C HIS A 28 11.73 -15.04 -1.39
N GLU A 29 12.67 -15.69 -0.71
CA GLU A 29 14.10 -15.47 -0.94
C GLU A 29 14.58 -16.22 -2.19
N ASN A 30 15.85 -16.03 -2.55
CA ASN A 30 16.52 -16.71 -3.68
C ASN A 30 15.92 -16.35 -5.04
N PHE A 31 15.82 -15.05 -5.32
CA PHE A 31 15.51 -14.57 -6.65
C PHE A 31 16.59 -14.98 -7.66
N ASP A 32 16.18 -15.58 -8.77
CA ASP A 32 17.04 -15.84 -9.93
C ASP A 32 16.64 -14.86 -11.04
N PRO A 33 17.55 -13.99 -11.52
CA PRO A 33 17.28 -13.07 -12.63
C PRO A 33 16.78 -13.75 -13.91
N SER A 34 17.06 -15.05 -14.11
CA SER A 34 16.50 -15.81 -15.24
C SER A 34 14.97 -15.92 -15.19
N LEU A 35 14.37 -15.69 -14.01
CA LEU A 35 12.92 -15.68 -13.81
C LEU A 35 12.25 -14.37 -14.23
N GLU A 36 12.99 -13.27 -14.50
CA GLU A 36 12.37 -12.00 -14.90
C GLU A 36 11.47 -12.19 -16.11
N SER A 37 12.02 -12.66 -17.23
CA SER A 37 11.25 -12.83 -18.47
C SER A 37 10.02 -13.72 -18.32
N PRO A 38 10.13 -14.99 -17.85
CA PRO A 38 8.95 -15.84 -17.72
C PRO A 38 7.93 -15.30 -16.72
N TYR A 39 8.37 -14.57 -15.69
CA TYR A 39 7.43 -13.93 -14.77
C TYR A 39 6.69 -12.76 -15.41
N ILE A 40 7.36 -11.92 -16.21
CA ILE A 40 6.72 -10.84 -16.97
C ILE A 40 5.67 -11.43 -17.93
N ASP A 41 5.99 -12.51 -18.64
CA ASP A 41 5.03 -13.18 -19.52
C ASP A 41 3.81 -13.68 -18.72
N ALA A 42 4.04 -14.28 -17.56
CA ALA A 42 2.96 -14.72 -16.66
C ALA A 42 2.12 -13.55 -16.12
N LEU A 43 2.73 -12.41 -15.79
CA LEU A 43 2.03 -11.18 -15.37
C LEU A 43 1.10 -10.66 -16.47
N LEU A 44 1.58 -10.61 -17.72
CA LEU A 44 0.80 -10.13 -18.85
C LEU A 44 -0.31 -11.12 -19.24
N ASN A 45 -0.04 -12.43 -19.18
CA ASN A 45 -1.04 -13.48 -19.38
C ASN A 45 -2.13 -13.46 -18.29
N ASP A 46 -1.78 -13.12 -17.05
CA ASP A 46 -2.76 -12.89 -15.99
C ASP A 46 -3.59 -11.63 -16.27
N LEU A 47 -2.94 -10.52 -16.66
CA LEU A 47 -3.64 -9.28 -17.01
C LEU A 47 -4.66 -9.47 -18.13
N ASP A 48 -4.32 -10.26 -19.15
CA ASP A 48 -5.21 -10.59 -20.27
C ASP A 48 -6.53 -11.24 -19.80
N GLN A 49 -6.51 -11.97 -18.68
CA GLN A 49 -7.71 -12.57 -18.09
C GLN A 49 -8.56 -11.58 -17.29
N GLN A 50 -8.08 -10.36 -17.06
CA GLN A 50 -8.74 -9.36 -16.23
C GLN A 50 -9.30 -8.18 -17.05
N LEU A 51 -9.00 -8.11 -18.35
CA LEU A 51 -9.36 -6.97 -19.21
C LEU A 51 -10.88 -6.71 -19.24
N GLY A 52 -11.70 -7.75 -19.14
CA GLY A 52 -13.15 -7.62 -19.07
C GLY A 52 -13.63 -6.77 -17.88
N TRP A 53 -12.93 -6.84 -16.74
CA TRP A 53 -13.26 -6.07 -15.55
C TRP A 53 -12.83 -4.60 -15.65
N ALA A 54 -11.88 -4.26 -16.54
CA ALA A 54 -11.52 -2.87 -16.75
C ALA A 54 -12.70 -2.05 -17.27
N GLY A 55 -13.60 -2.65 -18.06
CA GLY A 55 -14.84 -2.01 -18.50
C GLY A 55 -14.62 -0.72 -19.30
N GLY A 56 -13.48 -0.62 -19.99
CA GLY A 56 -13.04 0.56 -20.75
C GLY A 56 -12.52 1.74 -19.91
N ARG A 57 -12.44 1.58 -18.57
CA ARG A 57 -11.84 2.57 -17.66
C ARG A 57 -10.35 2.70 -17.89
N GLU A 58 -9.82 3.88 -17.58
CA GLU A 58 -8.39 4.13 -17.56
C GLU A 58 -7.82 3.79 -16.18
N LEU A 59 -6.56 3.33 -16.15
CA LEU A 59 -5.84 3.13 -14.90
C LEU A 59 -5.45 4.50 -14.33
N VAL A 60 -5.86 4.77 -13.08
CA VAL A 60 -5.45 5.98 -12.34
C VAL A 60 -4.13 5.80 -11.60
N SER A 61 -3.78 4.54 -11.31
CA SER A 61 -2.50 4.19 -10.70
C SER A 61 -2.06 2.77 -11.02
N ILE A 62 -0.75 2.55 -11.01
CA ILE A 62 -0.07 1.26 -11.04
C ILE A 62 0.89 1.23 -9.85
N PHE A 63 0.84 0.17 -9.06
CA PHE A 63 1.71 0.01 -7.89
C PHE A 63 2.43 -1.33 -7.96
N PHE A 64 3.76 -1.26 -8.06
CA PHE A 64 4.63 -2.42 -7.92
C PHE A 64 5.00 -2.58 -6.45
N GLY A 65 4.57 -3.68 -5.85
CA GLY A 65 4.85 -3.98 -4.44
C GLY A 65 5.05 -5.46 -4.18
N GLY A 66 5.11 -5.84 -2.90
CA GLY A 66 5.10 -7.23 -2.46
C GLY A 66 6.35 -7.62 -1.68
N GLY A 67 7.30 -8.25 -2.37
CA GLY A 67 8.63 -8.47 -1.85
C GLY A 67 9.49 -7.22 -2.01
N THR A 68 10.32 -7.19 -3.04
CA THR A 68 11.22 -6.09 -3.38
C THR A 68 11.17 -5.91 -4.89
N PRO A 69 10.20 -5.14 -5.41
CA PRO A 69 10.07 -4.87 -6.84
C PRO A 69 11.35 -4.35 -7.48
N SER A 70 12.13 -3.56 -6.74
CA SER A 70 13.45 -3.09 -7.17
C SER A 70 14.51 -4.19 -7.34
N LEU A 71 14.21 -5.48 -7.14
CA LEU A 71 15.09 -6.57 -7.60
C LEU A 71 15.07 -6.71 -9.12
N PHE A 72 13.93 -6.43 -9.75
CA PHE A 72 13.80 -6.49 -11.21
C PHE A 72 14.67 -5.40 -11.87
N SER A 73 15.17 -5.70 -13.06
CA SER A 73 15.88 -4.74 -13.91
C SER A 73 14.98 -3.60 -14.39
N GLY A 74 15.57 -2.46 -14.78
CA GLY A 74 14.81 -1.36 -15.38
C GLY A 74 14.10 -1.76 -16.67
N ASP A 75 14.76 -2.57 -17.51
CA ASP A 75 14.21 -3.12 -18.73
C ASP A 75 13.01 -4.04 -18.47
N ALA A 76 13.05 -4.83 -17.38
CA ALA A 76 11.92 -5.65 -16.97
C ALA A 76 10.71 -4.80 -16.57
N ILE A 77 10.92 -3.73 -15.78
CA ILE A 77 9.85 -2.80 -15.41
C ILE A 77 9.29 -2.09 -16.65
N LEU A 78 10.15 -1.64 -17.57
CA LEU A 78 9.74 -1.05 -18.85
C LEU A 78 8.86 -2.02 -19.64
N ARG A 79 9.28 -3.27 -19.82
CA ARG A 79 8.52 -4.29 -20.55
C ARG A 79 7.16 -4.57 -19.91
N ILE A 80 7.07 -4.58 -18.57
CA ILE A 80 5.79 -4.73 -17.88
C ILE A 80 4.88 -3.54 -18.18
N LEU A 81 5.39 -2.31 -18.04
CA LEU A 81 4.62 -1.08 -18.27
C LEU A 81 4.16 -0.96 -19.73
N GLU A 82 5.02 -1.23 -20.71
CA GLU A 82 4.65 -1.27 -22.13
C GLU A 82 3.58 -2.34 -22.38
N GLY A 83 3.75 -3.54 -21.80
CA GLY A 83 2.78 -4.62 -21.90
C GLY A 83 1.41 -4.26 -21.30
N ILE A 84 1.39 -3.50 -20.20
CA ILE A 84 0.17 -2.95 -19.61
C ILE A 84 -0.46 -1.90 -20.54
N GLN A 85 0.33 -0.95 -21.05
CA GLN A 85 -0.14 0.14 -21.93
C GLN A 85 -0.72 -0.37 -23.26
N GLN A 86 -0.23 -1.52 -23.75
CA GLN A 86 -0.79 -2.20 -24.93
C GLN A 86 -2.20 -2.77 -24.69
N ARG A 87 -2.57 -3.03 -23.42
CA ARG A 87 -3.82 -3.68 -23.02
C ARG A 87 -4.82 -2.74 -22.38
N LEU A 88 -4.33 -1.76 -21.62
CA LEU A 88 -5.13 -0.83 -20.83
C LEU A 88 -4.65 0.60 -21.07
N ARG A 89 -5.60 1.53 -21.10
CA ARG A 89 -5.30 2.96 -21.15
C ARG A 89 -4.92 3.45 -19.76
N LEU A 90 -3.93 4.33 -19.71
CA LEU A 90 -3.50 5.02 -18.49
C LEU A 90 -4.10 6.42 -18.52
N ALA A 91 -4.57 6.91 -17.38
CA ALA A 91 -4.94 8.31 -17.23
C ALA A 91 -3.72 9.20 -17.48
N GLU A 92 -3.95 10.44 -17.92
CA GLU A 92 -2.88 11.42 -18.24
C GLU A 92 -1.87 11.60 -17.09
N HIS A 93 -2.35 11.55 -15.85
CA HIS A 93 -1.54 11.68 -14.64
C HIS A 93 -1.52 10.40 -13.80
N CYS A 94 -1.49 9.23 -14.46
CA CYS A 94 -1.42 7.94 -13.80
C CYS A 94 -0.20 7.87 -12.85
N GLU A 95 -0.44 7.59 -11.57
CA GLU A 95 0.63 7.36 -10.58
C GLU A 95 1.24 5.98 -10.81
N ILE A 96 2.54 5.91 -11.05
CA ILE A 96 3.29 4.65 -11.19
C ILE A 96 4.30 4.59 -10.05
N THR A 97 3.95 3.84 -9.01
CA THR A 97 4.78 3.66 -7.81
C THR A 97 5.56 2.36 -7.89
N LEU A 98 6.85 2.41 -7.52
CA LEU A 98 7.67 1.23 -7.32
C LEU A 98 8.27 1.20 -5.90
N GLU A 99 8.03 0.12 -5.16
CA GLU A 99 8.71 -0.14 -3.89
C GLU A 99 10.17 -0.56 -4.10
N SER A 100 11.04 -0.05 -3.23
CA SER A 100 12.47 -0.39 -3.24
C SER A 100 13.05 -0.51 -1.85
N ASN A 101 14.08 -1.34 -1.71
CA ASN A 101 14.96 -1.28 -0.55
C ASN A 101 16.12 -0.29 -0.85
N PRO A 102 16.66 0.38 0.17
CA PRO A 102 17.76 1.35 0.01
C PRO A 102 19.13 0.71 -0.27
N GLY A 103 19.18 -0.57 -0.66
CA GLY A 103 20.43 -1.25 -0.99
C GLY A 103 21.16 -0.58 -2.14
N SER A 104 22.50 -0.62 -2.12
CA SER A 104 23.34 0.04 -3.12
C SER A 104 23.07 -0.48 -4.55
N ALA A 105 22.69 -1.75 -4.72
CA ALA A 105 22.40 -2.33 -6.04
C ALA A 105 21.06 -1.85 -6.61
N GLU A 106 20.04 -1.72 -5.77
CA GLU A 106 18.72 -1.22 -6.12
C GLU A 106 18.76 0.25 -6.48
N ALA A 107 19.47 1.07 -5.69
CA ALA A 107 19.52 2.51 -5.88
C ALA A 107 20.20 2.93 -7.20
N GLN A 108 21.13 2.11 -7.72
CA GLN A 108 21.75 2.33 -9.02
C GLN A 108 20.79 2.17 -10.20
N LYS A 109 19.61 1.56 -9.99
CA LYS A 109 18.61 1.33 -11.05
C LYS A 109 17.55 2.43 -11.13
N TYR A 110 17.60 3.43 -10.26
CA TYR A 110 16.58 4.50 -10.22
C TYR A 110 16.46 5.28 -11.53
N ASP A 111 17.56 5.60 -12.21
CA ASP A 111 17.52 6.23 -13.55
C ASP A 111 16.75 5.36 -14.55
N ALA A 112 17.01 4.05 -14.53
CA ALA A 112 16.35 3.11 -15.42
C ALA A 112 14.85 2.96 -15.10
N TYR A 113 14.45 2.97 -13.83
CA TYR A 113 13.03 2.98 -13.45
C TYR A 113 12.33 4.28 -13.84
N ARG A 114 13.00 5.43 -13.68
CA ARG A 114 12.46 6.71 -14.12
C ARG A 114 12.24 6.73 -15.62
N HIS A 115 13.21 6.22 -16.39
CA HIS A 115 13.13 6.07 -17.83
C HIS A 115 12.02 5.10 -18.26
N ALA A 116 11.81 4.02 -17.52
CA ALA A 116 10.73 3.06 -17.74
C ALA A 116 9.32 3.67 -17.55
N GLY A 117 9.21 4.82 -16.89
CA GLY A 117 7.96 5.53 -16.66
C GLY A 117 7.48 5.53 -15.20
N VAL A 118 8.24 4.92 -14.27
CA VAL A 118 7.96 5.06 -12.84
C VAL A 118 8.08 6.55 -12.46
N ASN A 119 7.09 7.07 -11.74
CA ASN A 119 7.04 8.49 -11.36
C ASN A 119 6.90 8.72 -9.85
N ARG A 120 6.88 7.64 -9.05
CA ARG A 120 6.94 7.67 -7.59
C ARG A 120 7.74 6.48 -7.05
N LEU A 121 8.58 6.70 -6.04
CA LEU A 121 9.25 5.62 -5.31
C LEU A 121 8.76 5.54 -3.87
N SER A 122 8.72 4.32 -3.34
CA SER A 122 8.52 4.03 -1.92
C SER A 122 9.75 3.29 -1.40
N ILE A 123 10.51 3.89 -0.50
CA ILE A 123 11.79 3.36 -0.03
C ILE A 123 11.64 2.80 1.38
N GLY A 124 11.87 1.50 1.54
CA GLY A 124 11.76 0.80 2.81
C GLY A 124 12.92 1.08 3.77
N VAL A 125 13.02 2.28 4.34
CA VAL A 125 14.13 2.71 5.22
C VAL A 125 14.04 2.06 6.60
N GLN A 126 12.84 2.05 7.18
CA GLN A 126 12.47 1.57 8.51
C GLN A 126 13.08 2.37 9.68
N SER A 127 14.37 2.65 9.63
CA SER A 127 15.08 3.54 10.57
C SER A 127 16.40 3.97 9.93
N PHE A 128 16.91 5.14 10.27
CA PHE A 128 18.29 5.56 9.98
C PHE A 128 19.27 5.07 11.06
N ASN A 129 18.77 4.58 12.19
CA ASN A 129 19.57 4.09 13.30
C ASN A 129 20.03 2.63 13.10
N GLN A 130 21.35 2.41 13.00
CA GLN A 130 21.93 1.09 12.77
C GLN A 130 21.57 0.03 13.83
N ARG A 131 21.40 0.44 15.10
CA ARG A 131 21.00 -0.47 16.19
C ARG A 131 19.60 -1.02 15.92
N HIS A 132 18.68 -0.17 15.50
CA HIS A 132 17.29 -0.55 15.22
C HIS A 132 17.19 -1.41 13.95
N LEU A 133 17.90 -1.04 12.89
CA LEU A 133 18.00 -1.83 11.66
C LEU A 133 18.51 -3.26 11.92
N SER A 134 19.54 -3.40 12.75
CA SER A 134 20.11 -4.70 13.11
C SER A 134 19.08 -5.59 13.82
N LYS A 135 18.28 -5.01 14.73
CA LYS A 135 17.20 -5.75 15.41
C LYS A 135 16.08 -6.15 14.47
N LEU A 136 15.75 -5.29 13.51
CA LEU A 136 14.78 -5.56 12.44
C LEU A 136 15.28 -6.57 11.40
N GLY A 137 16.53 -7.03 11.50
CA GLY A 137 17.14 -7.94 10.52
C GLY A 137 17.35 -7.30 9.14
N ARG A 138 17.36 -5.96 9.06
CA ARG A 138 17.63 -5.22 7.84
C ARG A 138 19.11 -5.36 7.47
N ILE A 139 19.38 -5.47 6.17
CA ILE A 139 20.72 -5.68 5.63
C ILE A 139 21.37 -4.38 5.12
N HIS A 140 20.62 -3.28 5.11
CA HIS A 140 21.09 -1.95 4.77
C HIS A 140 21.46 -1.14 6.02
N SER A 141 22.15 -0.02 5.82
CA SER A 141 22.50 0.98 6.83
C SER A 141 21.78 2.32 6.63
N GLY A 142 21.75 3.17 7.66
CA GLY A 142 21.19 4.53 7.54
C GLY A 142 21.89 5.39 6.49
N ASP A 143 23.21 5.20 6.32
CA ASP A 143 23.99 5.88 5.27
C ASP A 143 23.58 5.44 3.87
N GLU A 144 23.28 4.15 3.67
CA GLU A 144 22.75 3.64 2.41
C GLU A 144 21.35 4.17 2.13
N ALA A 145 20.50 4.26 3.15
CA ALA A 145 19.18 4.91 3.03
C ALA A 145 19.31 6.37 2.58
N SER A 146 20.19 7.13 3.22
CA SER A 146 20.45 8.53 2.88
C SER A 146 20.96 8.68 1.43
N LYS A 147 21.88 7.81 1.02
CA LYS A 147 22.40 7.77 -0.37
C LYS A 147 21.32 7.38 -1.37
N ALA A 148 20.48 6.40 -1.06
CA ALA A 148 19.38 5.98 -1.93
C ALA A 148 18.40 7.14 -2.17
N ILE A 149 18.03 7.88 -1.13
CA ILE A 149 17.19 9.07 -1.26
C ILE A 149 17.84 10.11 -2.19
N ALA A 150 19.13 10.40 -2.00
CA ALA A 150 19.87 11.33 -2.85
C ALA A 150 19.95 10.88 -4.32
N LEU A 151 20.15 9.57 -4.56
CA LEU A 151 20.15 8.99 -5.90
C LEU A 151 18.76 9.06 -6.55
N ALA A 152 17.70 8.80 -5.79
CA ALA A 152 16.33 8.90 -6.29
C ALA A 152 16.00 10.35 -6.72
N ARG A 153 16.39 11.34 -5.92
CA ARG A 153 16.27 12.76 -6.30
C ARG A 153 17.09 13.08 -7.55
N SER A 154 18.33 12.60 -7.62
CA SER A 154 19.22 12.83 -8.77
C SER A 154 18.68 12.20 -10.06
N ALA A 155 17.99 11.06 -9.95
CA ALA A 155 17.30 10.40 -11.06
C ALA A 155 16.01 11.13 -11.51
N GLY A 156 15.62 12.23 -10.85
CA GLY A 156 14.46 13.03 -11.23
C GLY A 156 13.13 12.49 -10.69
N PHE A 157 13.14 11.80 -9.55
CA PHE A 157 11.92 11.49 -8.81
C PHE A 157 11.51 12.67 -7.93
N ASP A 158 10.41 13.32 -8.30
CA ASP A 158 9.81 14.40 -7.52
C ASP A 158 8.96 13.86 -6.35
N ARG A 159 8.38 12.66 -6.49
CA ARG A 159 7.49 12.05 -5.50
C ARG A 159 8.19 10.89 -4.81
N LEU A 160 8.61 11.08 -3.56
CA LEU A 160 9.30 10.07 -2.77
C LEU A 160 8.55 9.80 -1.48
N ASN A 161 8.30 8.52 -1.22
CA ASN A 161 7.93 8.05 0.10
C ASN A 161 9.10 7.33 0.75
N ILE A 162 9.23 7.48 2.07
CA ILE A 162 10.00 6.55 2.89
C ILE A 162 9.09 5.86 3.90
N ASP A 163 9.32 4.57 4.08
CA ASP A 163 8.69 3.80 5.15
C ASP A 163 9.58 3.87 6.39
N LEU A 164 9.02 4.28 7.52
CA LEU A 164 9.67 4.37 8.82
C LEU A 164 8.85 3.61 9.87
N MET A 165 9.53 2.93 10.78
CA MET A 165 8.90 2.15 11.83
C MET A 165 9.15 2.75 13.21
N TYR A 166 8.12 2.75 14.05
CA TYR A 166 8.23 3.10 15.47
C TYR A 166 7.80 1.95 16.38
N GLY A 167 8.04 2.09 17.67
CA GLY A 167 7.81 1.01 18.64
C GLY A 167 8.81 -0.13 18.49
N LEU A 168 10.02 0.17 18.03
CA LEU A 168 11.09 -0.81 17.86
C LEU A 168 11.69 -1.21 19.22
N PRO A 169 12.31 -2.40 19.35
CA PRO A 169 12.88 -2.82 20.62
C PRO A 169 13.99 -1.86 21.09
N ASP A 170 13.92 -1.41 22.34
CA ASP A 170 14.78 -0.37 22.95
C ASP A 170 14.81 0.98 22.19
N GLN A 171 13.79 1.30 21.39
CA GLN A 171 13.68 2.62 20.76
C GLN A 171 13.22 3.66 21.77
N THR A 172 13.96 4.76 21.89
CA THR A 172 13.52 5.91 22.66
C THR A 172 12.64 6.83 21.82
N ILE A 173 11.94 7.76 22.47
CA ILE A 173 11.18 8.80 21.77
C ILE A 173 12.10 9.61 20.85
N GLU A 174 13.29 9.95 21.33
CA GLU A 174 14.29 10.73 20.60
C GLU A 174 14.76 9.99 19.35
N ASP A 175 15.02 8.67 19.44
CA ASP A 175 15.39 7.86 18.27
C ASP A 175 14.30 7.92 17.17
N GLY A 176 13.03 7.78 17.56
CA GLY A 176 11.91 7.79 16.60
C GLY A 176 11.71 9.17 15.93
N LEU A 177 11.91 10.25 16.68
CA LEU A 177 11.82 11.62 16.15
C LEU A 177 13.03 11.98 15.28
N GLU A 178 14.21 11.43 15.57
CA GLU A 178 15.41 11.60 14.76
C GLU A 178 15.22 10.97 13.36
N ASP A 179 14.61 9.78 13.29
CA ASP A 179 14.31 9.13 12.00
C ASP A 179 13.40 10.00 11.12
N ILE A 180 12.39 10.64 11.73
CA ILE A 180 11.48 11.57 11.04
C ILE A 180 12.25 12.82 10.60
N SER A 181 13.02 13.42 11.52
CA SER A 181 13.78 14.66 11.25
C SER A 181 14.77 14.46 10.12
N THR A 182 15.50 13.34 10.11
CA THR A 182 16.44 12.96 9.06
C THR A 182 15.74 12.86 7.69
N GLY A 183 14.57 12.21 7.63
CA GLY A 183 13.79 12.15 6.39
C GLY A 183 13.33 13.53 5.90
N ILE A 184 12.91 14.42 6.80
CA ILE A 184 12.50 15.79 6.47
C ILE A 184 13.72 16.60 5.97
N GLU A 185 14.88 16.45 6.59
CA GLU A 185 16.13 17.10 6.17
C GLU A 185 16.60 16.65 4.79
N HIS A 186 16.33 15.39 4.43
CA HIS A 186 16.50 14.88 3.07
C HIS A 186 15.43 15.36 2.06
N GLY A 187 14.50 16.20 2.50
CA GLY A 187 13.45 16.76 1.67
C GLY A 187 12.39 15.74 1.28
N ILE A 188 12.16 14.70 2.08
CA ILE A 188 11.05 13.77 1.87
C ILE A 188 9.73 14.46 2.23
N ASP A 189 8.72 14.26 1.40
CA ASP A 189 7.41 14.91 1.46
C ASP A 189 6.25 13.91 1.60
N HIS A 190 6.55 12.62 1.68
CA HIS A 190 5.60 11.56 2.02
C HIS A 190 6.28 10.50 2.91
N PHE A 191 5.59 10.08 3.96
CA PHE A 191 6.08 9.11 4.93
C PHE A 191 5.00 8.06 5.20
N SER A 192 5.35 6.78 5.13
CA SER A 192 4.59 5.74 5.81
C SER A 192 5.25 5.55 7.18
N TRP A 193 4.64 6.05 8.23
CA TRP A 193 5.15 5.94 9.60
C TRP A 193 4.22 5.06 10.43
N TYR A 194 4.66 3.83 10.73
CA TYR A 194 3.80 2.81 11.34
C TYR A 194 4.50 2.04 12.46
N GLN A 195 3.70 1.48 13.36
CA GLN A 195 4.22 0.70 14.49
C GLN A 195 4.73 -0.66 14.02
N LEU A 196 5.79 -1.17 14.65
CA LEU A 196 6.12 -2.59 14.57
C LEU A 196 5.01 -3.42 15.22
N THR A 197 4.26 -4.13 14.39
CA THR A 197 3.28 -5.13 14.81
C THR A 197 3.86 -6.54 14.64
N ILE A 198 3.62 -7.42 15.61
CA ILE A 198 4.08 -8.81 15.55
C ILE A 198 2.99 -9.67 14.90
N GLU A 199 3.18 -9.94 13.61
CA GLU A 199 2.20 -10.68 12.81
C GLU A 199 2.37 -12.19 12.92
N ARG A 200 1.25 -12.92 12.88
CA ARG A 200 1.26 -14.39 12.89
C ARG A 200 2.06 -14.96 11.73
N ASN A 201 2.70 -16.10 11.94
CA ASN A 201 3.52 -16.81 10.94
C ASN A 201 4.81 -16.09 10.54
N THR A 202 5.30 -15.17 11.37
CA THR A 202 6.60 -14.51 11.21
C THR A 202 7.63 -15.09 12.17
N ALA A 203 8.91 -14.85 11.93
CA ALA A 203 9.97 -15.28 12.85
C ALA A 203 9.85 -14.54 14.21
N PHE A 204 9.45 -13.27 14.19
CA PHE A 204 9.14 -12.54 15.41
C PHE A 204 7.90 -13.08 16.14
N TRP A 205 6.91 -13.64 15.45
CA TRP A 205 5.83 -14.34 16.18
C TRP A 205 6.33 -15.57 16.94
N SER A 206 7.26 -16.33 16.35
CA SER A 206 7.86 -17.50 16.99
C SER A 206 8.84 -17.15 18.11
N ALA A 207 9.54 -16.02 17.99
CA ALA A 207 10.50 -15.52 18.97
C ALA A 207 10.33 -14.00 19.14
N PRO A 208 9.29 -13.56 19.89
CA PRO A 208 8.91 -12.15 19.96
C PRO A 208 9.98 -11.31 20.67
N PRO A 209 10.38 -10.17 20.09
CA PRO A 209 11.20 -9.21 20.80
C PRO A 209 10.37 -8.51 21.89
N LEU A 210 11.05 -7.93 22.87
CA LEU A 210 10.40 -7.02 23.82
C LEU A 210 10.08 -5.70 23.11
N LEU A 211 8.80 -5.35 23.05
CA LEU A 211 8.33 -4.09 22.47
C LEU A 211 8.12 -3.04 23.57
N PRO A 212 8.26 -1.74 23.26
CA PRO A 212 7.90 -0.66 24.17
C PRO A 212 6.43 -0.72 24.58
N THR A 213 6.13 -0.23 25.78
CA THR A 213 4.75 -0.10 26.28
C THR A 213 4.07 1.16 25.73
N ASP A 214 2.74 1.23 25.88
CA ASP A 214 1.94 2.38 25.44
C ASP A 214 2.39 3.71 26.11
N ASP A 215 2.92 3.64 27.33
CA ASP A 215 3.51 4.79 28.05
C ASP A 215 4.67 5.46 27.28
N LEU A 216 5.32 4.73 26.36
CA LEU A 216 6.34 5.27 25.45
C LEU A 216 5.75 5.62 24.07
N ILE A 217 4.84 4.78 23.56
CA ILE A 217 4.28 4.93 22.21
C ILE A 217 3.41 6.19 22.09
N GLU A 218 2.50 6.43 23.03
CA GLU A 218 1.58 7.56 22.95
C GLU A 218 2.31 8.92 22.97
N PRO A 219 3.25 9.19 23.90
CA PRO A 219 4.03 10.42 23.86
C PRO A 219 4.89 10.57 22.60
N MET A 220 5.39 9.47 22.04
CA MET A 220 6.14 9.49 20.77
C MET A 220 5.24 9.95 19.61
N GLN A 221 4.04 9.39 19.49
CA GLN A 221 3.07 9.77 18.46
C GLN A 221 2.67 11.23 18.55
N GLN A 222 2.39 11.74 19.75
CA GLN A 222 2.02 13.15 19.94
C GLN A 222 3.15 14.10 19.50
N LYS A 223 4.41 13.79 19.85
CA LYS A 223 5.56 14.59 19.43
C LYS A 223 5.84 14.46 17.94
N ALA A 224 5.67 13.28 17.36
CA ALA A 224 5.84 13.05 15.93
C ALA A 224 4.78 13.79 15.11
N GLU A 225 3.51 13.78 15.54
CA GLU A 225 2.45 14.57 14.91
C GLU A 225 2.78 16.06 14.93
N ALA A 226 3.25 16.59 16.05
CA ALA A 226 3.69 17.98 16.15
C ALA A 226 4.86 18.29 15.19
N LEU A 227 5.83 17.38 15.09
CA LEU A 227 7.00 17.51 14.19
C LEU A 227 6.58 17.50 12.72
N PHE A 228 5.79 16.52 12.28
CA PHE A 228 5.27 16.47 10.92
C PHE A 228 4.45 17.71 10.56
N ASN A 229 3.54 18.13 11.44
CA ASN A 229 2.70 19.30 11.21
C ASN A 229 3.53 20.59 11.11
N ALA A 230 4.58 20.73 11.93
CA ALA A 230 5.51 21.86 11.85
C ALA A 230 6.27 21.91 10.51
N ALA A 231 6.51 20.76 9.89
CA ALA A 231 7.10 20.64 8.56
C ALA A 231 6.08 20.75 7.41
N GLY A 232 4.79 21.01 7.70
CA GLY A 232 3.75 21.09 6.68
C GLY A 232 3.32 19.74 6.10
N ILE A 233 3.61 18.65 6.82
CA ILE A 233 3.28 17.27 6.44
C ILE A 233 2.13 16.81 7.33
N ALA A 234 1.00 16.44 6.74
CA ALA A 234 -0.20 16.07 7.48
C ALA A 234 -0.51 14.58 7.31
N GLN A 235 -0.97 13.96 8.40
CA GLN A 235 -1.55 12.61 8.35
C GLN A 235 -2.83 12.65 7.53
N TYR A 236 -2.91 11.83 6.48
CA TYR A 236 -4.12 11.71 5.67
C TYR A 236 -4.80 10.35 5.83
N GLU A 237 -4.06 9.33 6.25
CA GLU A 237 -4.56 8.02 6.67
C GLU A 237 -3.73 7.47 7.85
N VAL A 238 -4.08 6.29 8.36
CA VAL A 238 -3.58 5.74 9.63
C VAL A 238 -2.06 5.77 9.71
N SER A 239 -1.38 5.31 8.66
CA SER A 239 0.08 5.21 8.64
C SER A 239 0.76 6.28 7.78
N ALA A 240 0.06 6.92 6.85
CA ALA A 240 0.67 7.82 5.88
C ALA A 240 0.45 9.31 6.16
N TRP A 241 1.56 10.02 6.03
CA TRP A 241 1.75 11.44 6.21
C TRP A 241 2.28 12.02 4.92
N SER A 242 1.78 13.18 4.50
CA SER A 242 2.27 13.80 3.26
C SER A 242 2.10 15.31 3.27
N ALA A 243 2.98 16.00 2.56
CA ALA A 243 2.74 17.37 2.14
C ALA A 243 1.54 17.43 1.18
N SER A 244 0.98 18.63 1.00
CA SER A 244 -0.13 18.85 0.07
C SER A 244 0.24 18.42 -1.36
N GLY A 245 -0.64 17.69 -2.01
CA GLY A 245 -0.43 17.17 -3.38
C GLY A 245 0.40 15.90 -3.47
N GLN A 246 0.96 15.39 -2.37
CA GLN A 246 1.87 14.23 -2.39
C GLN A 246 1.24 12.89 -2.00
N ARG A 247 -0.02 12.89 -1.52
CA ARG A 247 -0.78 11.69 -1.16
C ARG A 247 -0.72 10.63 -2.27
N SER A 248 -0.54 9.36 -1.90
CA SER A 248 -0.58 8.28 -2.89
C SER A 248 -1.99 8.11 -3.46
N ILE A 249 -2.12 8.27 -4.78
CA ILE A 249 -3.36 8.05 -5.52
C ILE A 249 -3.78 6.58 -5.38
N HIS A 250 -2.83 5.66 -5.42
CA HIS A 250 -3.09 4.23 -5.28
C HIS A 250 -3.71 3.88 -3.93
N ASN A 251 -3.14 4.39 -2.82
CA ASN A 251 -3.69 4.15 -1.48
C ASN A 251 -5.05 4.81 -1.31
N LEU A 252 -5.22 6.05 -1.80
CA LEU A 252 -6.52 6.73 -1.75
C LEU A 252 -7.61 5.95 -2.50
N ASN A 253 -7.28 5.30 -3.61
CA ASN A 253 -8.23 4.45 -4.33
C ASN A 253 -8.71 3.28 -3.45
N TYR A 254 -7.81 2.61 -2.72
CA TYR A 254 -8.19 1.55 -1.76
C TYR A 254 -9.12 2.09 -0.66
N TRP A 255 -8.69 3.17 0.01
CA TRP A 255 -9.42 3.74 1.14
C TRP A 255 -10.78 4.32 0.74
N GLN A 256 -10.94 4.79 -0.49
CA GLN A 256 -12.22 5.24 -1.05
C GLN A 256 -13.05 4.11 -1.68
N PHE A 257 -12.71 2.87 -1.34
CA PHE A 257 -13.37 1.65 -1.79
C PHE A 257 -13.44 1.52 -3.32
N GLY A 258 -12.45 2.03 -4.04
CA GLY A 258 -12.32 1.90 -5.49
C GLY A 258 -11.90 0.50 -5.96
N ASP A 259 -11.88 0.29 -7.28
CA ASP A 259 -11.56 -0.99 -7.89
C ASP A 259 -10.07 -1.10 -8.19
N TYR A 260 -9.56 -2.31 -8.20
CA TYR A 260 -8.20 -2.61 -8.59
C TYR A 260 -8.06 -4.01 -9.17
N LEU A 261 -7.43 -4.05 -10.35
CA LEU A 261 -6.89 -5.29 -10.91
C LEU A 261 -5.64 -5.67 -10.14
N ALA A 262 -5.29 -6.96 -10.16
CA ALA A 262 -4.15 -7.45 -9.42
C ALA A 262 -3.53 -8.66 -10.10
N ILE A 263 -2.23 -8.54 -10.41
CA ILE A 263 -1.44 -9.58 -11.09
C ILE A 263 -0.22 -9.92 -10.26
N GLY A 264 0.25 -11.16 -10.38
CA GLY A 264 1.40 -11.67 -9.64
C GLY A 264 1.04 -12.65 -8.52
N ALA A 265 2.05 -13.37 -8.04
CA ALA A 265 1.89 -14.46 -7.09
C ALA A 265 1.49 -13.90 -5.72
N GLY A 266 0.33 -14.30 -5.21
CA GLY A 266 -0.24 -13.78 -3.97
C GLY A 266 -0.91 -12.41 -4.10
N ALA A 267 -1.07 -11.87 -5.30
CA ALA A 267 -1.80 -10.63 -5.52
C ALA A 267 -3.29 -10.78 -5.17
N HIS A 268 -3.89 -9.75 -4.57
CA HIS A 268 -5.32 -9.67 -4.25
C HIS A 268 -5.95 -8.55 -5.07
N GLY A 269 -7.13 -8.79 -5.63
CA GLY A 269 -7.88 -7.82 -6.42
C GLY A 269 -9.30 -7.63 -5.90
N LYS A 270 -9.87 -6.45 -6.16
CA LYS A 270 -11.28 -6.13 -5.90
C LYS A 270 -11.85 -5.40 -7.10
N VAL A 271 -12.92 -5.93 -7.68
CA VAL A 271 -13.55 -5.39 -8.88
C VAL A 271 -15.06 -5.34 -8.73
N THR A 272 -15.68 -4.34 -9.34
CA THR A 272 -17.14 -4.17 -9.33
C THR A 272 -17.68 -4.38 -10.73
N ASP A 273 -18.71 -5.22 -10.87
CA ASP A 273 -19.43 -5.42 -12.13
C ASP A 273 -20.96 -5.27 -11.93
N ALA A 274 -21.75 -5.75 -12.89
CA ALA A 274 -23.21 -5.66 -12.83
C ALA A 274 -23.85 -6.60 -11.79
N MET A 275 -23.12 -7.62 -11.35
CA MET A 275 -23.56 -8.61 -10.36
C MET A 275 -23.18 -8.21 -8.93
N GLY A 276 -22.21 -7.32 -8.75
CA GLY A 276 -21.84 -6.79 -7.44
C GLY A 276 -20.35 -6.48 -7.32
N VAL A 277 -19.89 -6.42 -6.07
CA VAL A 277 -18.47 -6.27 -5.72
C VAL A 277 -17.87 -7.66 -5.53
N HIS A 278 -16.72 -7.89 -6.16
CA HIS A 278 -16.02 -9.16 -6.13
C HIS A 278 -14.61 -8.98 -5.61
N ARG A 279 -14.09 -10.01 -4.94
CA ARG A 279 -12.67 -10.13 -4.61
C ARG A 279 -12.10 -11.44 -5.14
N PHE A 280 -10.82 -11.44 -5.43
CA PHE A 280 -10.07 -12.62 -5.80
C PHE A 280 -8.63 -12.51 -5.30
N ASN A 281 -7.94 -13.63 -5.31
CA ASN A 281 -6.52 -13.70 -5.00
C ASN A 281 -5.82 -14.73 -5.88
N ARG A 282 -4.53 -14.50 -6.13
CA ARG A 282 -3.66 -15.41 -6.85
C ARG A 282 -2.97 -16.38 -5.89
N THR A 283 -2.52 -17.51 -6.43
CA THR A 283 -1.72 -18.47 -5.66
C THR A 283 -0.45 -17.79 -5.14
N ARG A 284 -0.11 -18.08 -3.87
CA ARG A 284 0.97 -17.41 -3.15
C ARG A 284 2.37 -17.78 -3.65
N HIS A 285 2.56 -19.02 -4.09
CA HIS A 285 3.88 -19.54 -4.44
C HIS A 285 4.25 -19.18 -5.90
N PRO A 286 5.41 -18.53 -6.16
CA PRO A 286 5.79 -18.08 -7.50
C PRO A 286 5.79 -19.20 -8.55
N LYS A 287 6.27 -20.39 -8.19
CA LYS A 287 6.23 -21.57 -9.08
C LYS A 287 4.81 -21.91 -9.56
N HIS A 288 3.84 -22.00 -8.65
CA HIS A 288 2.45 -22.31 -9.04
C HIS A 288 1.83 -21.19 -9.89
N TYR A 289 2.21 -19.93 -9.62
CA TYR A 289 1.76 -18.80 -10.42
C TYR A 289 2.32 -18.87 -11.84
N LEU A 290 3.63 -19.12 -11.98
CA LEU A 290 4.28 -19.32 -13.27
C LEU A 290 3.66 -20.47 -14.06
N GLU A 291 3.39 -21.61 -13.41
CA GLU A 291 2.72 -22.76 -14.05
C GLU A 291 1.30 -22.41 -14.51
N GLN A 292 0.53 -21.68 -13.68
CA GLN A 292 -0.85 -21.30 -13.98
C GLN A 292 -0.95 -20.32 -15.16
N PHE A 293 0.02 -19.42 -15.31
CA PHE A 293 0.01 -18.35 -16.32
C PHE A 293 1.13 -18.49 -17.36
N ALA A 294 1.70 -19.69 -17.52
CA ALA A 294 2.79 -19.96 -18.46
C ALA A 294 2.41 -19.70 -19.93
N THR A 295 1.13 -19.86 -20.26
CA THR A 295 0.59 -19.66 -21.62
C THR A 295 -0.65 -18.78 -21.58
N PRO A 296 -0.90 -17.96 -22.61
CA PRO A 296 -2.16 -17.22 -22.73
C PRO A 296 -3.37 -18.16 -22.72
N LEU A 297 -4.42 -17.79 -22.01
CA LEU A 297 -5.71 -18.48 -22.08
C LEU A 297 -6.62 -17.81 -23.11
N THR A 298 -7.36 -18.61 -23.86
CA THR A 298 -8.38 -18.13 -24.81
C THR A 298 -9.64 -17.65 -24.11
N THR A 299 -9.92 -18.17 -22.92
CA THR A 299 -11.08 -17.81 -22.09
C THR A 299 -10.59 -17.35 -20.71
N PRO A 300 -10.88 -16.10 -20.29
CA PRO A 300 -10.60 -15.62 -18.95
C PRO A 300 -11.20 -16.54 -17.87
N HIS A 301 -10.42 -16.88 -16.85
CA HIS A 301 -10.89 -17.74 -15.76
C HIS A 301 -10.24 -17.37 -14.42
N SER A 302 -11.06 -16.94 -13.46
CA SER A 302 -10.61 -16.65 -12.09
C SER A 302 -11.35 -17.55 -11.10
N PRO A 303 -10.79 -18.73 -10.75
CA PRO A 303 -11.48 -19.70 -9.91
C PRO A 303 -11.69 -19.22 -8.47
N GLN A 304 -10.93 -18.20 -8.05
CA GLN A 304 -11.00 -17.63 -6.70
C GLN A 304 -11.84 -16.34 -6.65
N LEU A 305 -12.51 -15.98 -7.74
CA LEU A 305 -13.45 -14.86 -7.74
C LEU A 305 -14.64 -15.18 -6.83
N ARG A 306 -14.90 -14.30 -5.87
CA ARG A 306 -16.02 -14.40 -4.93
C ARG A 306 -16.75 -13.07 -4.88
N THR A 307 -18.07 -13.12 -5.07
CA THR A 307 -18.97 -12.01 -4.77
C THR A 307 -18.96 -11.75 -3.26
N ILE A 308 -18.87 -10.49 -2.87
CA ILE A 308 -19.04 -10.06 -1.47
C ILE A 308 -20.54 -9.98 -1.20
N GLU A 309 -20.98 -10.62 -0.11
CA GLU A 309 -22.40 -10.60 0.26
C GLU A 309 -22.83 -9.18 0.65
N PRO A 310 -24.06 -8.75 0.32
CA PRO A 310 -24.57 -7.44 0.69
C PRO A 310 -24.48 -7.12 2.19
N SER A 311 -24.55 -8.14 3.06
CA SER A 311 -24.41 -7.98 4.52
C SER A 311 -23.00 -7.58 4.95
N ASP A 312 -21.97 -7.93 4.16
CA ASP A 312 -20.57 -7.73 4.53
C ASP A 312 -20.03 -6.39 4.00
N LEU A 313 -20.70 -5.81 2.99
CA LEU A 313 -20.31 -4.55 2.36
C LEU A 313 -20.24 -3.34 3.32
N PRO A 314 -21.12 -3.17 4.32
CA PRO A 314 -20.97 -2.14 5.34
C PRO A 314 -19.62 -2.18 6.04
N ALA A 315 -19.24 -3.33 6.60
CA ALA A 315 -17.97 -3.50 7.29
C ALA A 315 -16.78 -3.27 6.34
N GLU A 316 -16.80 -3.89 5.16
CA GLU A 316 -15.75 -3.76 4.14
C GLU A 316 -15.56 -2.28 3.72
N PHE A 317 -16.65 -1.53 3.49
CA PHE A 317 -16.57 -0.12 3.14
C PHE A 317 -16.03 0.72 4.30
N MET A 318 -16.57 0.54 5.51
CA MET A 318 -16.20 1.34 6.70
C MET A 318 -14.74 1.09 7.11
N MET A 319 -14.26 -0.16 7.00
CA MET A 319 -12.87 -0.53 7.25
C MET A 319 -11.88 0.25 6.37
N ASN A 320 -12.29 0.62 5.15
CA ASN A 320 -11.50 1.40 4.22
C ASN A 320 -11.69 2.92 4.43
N ALA A 321 -12.94 3.38 4.42
CA ALA A 321 -13.27 4.80 4.40
C ALA A 321 -12.89 5.53 5.70
N LEU A 322 -13.11 4.91 6.86
CA LEU A 322 -12.87 5.55 8.16
C LEU A 322 -11.38 5.70 8.51
N ARG A 323 -10.49 5.04 7.76
CA ARG A 323 -9.03 5.22 7.86
C ARG A 323 -8.56 6.57 7.34
N LEU A 324 -9.33 7.24 6.49
CA LEU A 324 -9.00 8.58 6.00
C LEU A 324 -9.29 9.63 7.08
N LYS A 325 -8.29 10.41 7.47
CA LYS A 325 -8.42 11.44 8.52
C LYS A 325 -9.38 12.58 8.12
N GLU A 326 -9.54 12.82 6.82
CA GLU A 326 -10.51 13.78 6.27
C GLU A 326 -11.89 13.16 6.00
N GLY A 327 -12.02 11.84 6.09
CA GLY A 327 -13.23 11.11 5.74
C GLY A 327 -13.49 11.03 4.24
N VAL A 328 -14.73 10.65 3.89
CA VAL A 328 -15.23 10.57 2.52
C VAL A 328 -16.63 11.16 2.41
N ASP A 329 -16.99 11.68 1.24
CA ASP A 329 -18.37 12.06 0.94
C ASP A 329 -19.33 10.88 1.24
N ALA A 330 -20.39 11.13 2.00
CA ALA A 330 -21.28 10.07 2.47
C ALA A 330 -22.00 9.34 1.34
N THR A 331 -22.21 9.97 0.18
CA THR A 331 -22.80 9.32 -1.00
C THR A 331 -21.86 8.29 -1.64
N LEU A 332 -20.57 8.31 -1.27
CA LEU A 332 -19.60 7.33 -1.75
C LEU A 332 -20.00 5.90 -1.34
N PHE A 333 -20.64 5.72 -0.17
CA PHE A 333 -21.15 4.43 0.26
C PHE A 333 -22.09 3.84 -0.80
N GLU A 334 -23.18 4.54 -1.13
CA GLU A 334 -24.16 4.12 -2.15
C GLU A 334 -23.50 3.92 -3.53
N LYS A 335 -22.60 4.83 -3.92
CA LYS A 335 -21.90 4.76 -5.22
C LYS A 335 -20.97 3.56 -5.35
N ARG A 336 -20.46 3.02 -4.24
CA ARG A 336 -19.46 1.95 -4.24
C ARG A 336 -20.02 0.58 -3.83
N THR A 337 -21.07 0.55 -3.02
CA THR A 337 -21.69 -0.70 -2.55
C THR A 337 -23.01 -1.01 -3.26
N ALA A 338 -23.61 -0.01 -3.93
CA ALA A 338 -24.98 -0.06 -4.44
C ALA A 338 -26.06 -0.29 -3.35
N LEU A 339 -25.71 -0.20 -2.07
CA LEU A 339 -26.63 -0.29 -0.94
C LEU A 339 -27.12 1.09 -0.52
N SER A 340 -28.37 1.17 -0.08
CA SER A 340 -28.92 2.38 0.55
C SER A 340 -28.18 2.71 1.84
N ARG A 341 -27.89 3.99 2.10
CA ARG A 341 -27.32 4.46 3.37
C ARG A 341 -28.19 4.12 4.59
N GLU A 342 -29.47 3.83 4.40
CA GLU A 342 -30.35 3.37 5.48
C GLU A 342 -29.84 2.10 6.17
N VAL A 343 -29.10 1.24 5.46
CA VAL A 343 -28.51 0.01 6.03
C VAL A 343 -27.54 0.33 7.17
N VAL A 344 -26.83 1.46 7.10
CA VAL A 344 -25.83 1.86 8.11
C VAL A 344 -26.31 3.00 9.01
N ARG A 345 -27.53 3.51 8.82
CA ARG A 345 -28.02 4.71 9.51
C ARG A 345 -28.01 4.56 11.03
N GLN A 346 -28.53 3.45 11.55
CA GLN A 346 -28.62 3.22 13.00
C GLN A 346 -27.22 3.16 13.63
N ASN A 347 -26.29 2.43 13.01
CA ASN A 347 -24.90 2.33 13.47
C ASN A 347 -24.23 3.71 13.46
N LEU A 348 -24.39 4.48 12.37
CA LEU A 348 -23.84 5.85 12.28
C LEU A 348 -24.41 6.77 13.37
N GLU A 349 -25.72 6.75 13.62
CA GLU A 349 -26.35 7.55 14.68
C GLU A 349 -25.84 7.18 16.07
N GLU A 350 -25.65 5.88 16.35
CA GLU A 350 -25.06 5.41 17.61
C GLU A 350 -23.63 5.93 17.76
N GLN A 351 -22.78 5.77 16.74
CA GLN A 351 -21.37 6.19 16.82
C GLN A 351 -21.21 7.71 16.90
N ARG A 352 -22.12 8.48 16.30
CA ARG A 352 -22.21 9.93 16.52
C ARG A 352 -22.57 10.27 17.96
N ARG A 353 -23.54 9.58 18.56
CA ARG A 353 -23.91 9.76 19.98
C ARG A 353 -22.74 9.45 20.92
N ARG A 354 -21.94 8.44 20.58
CA ARG A 354 -20.69 8.08 21.28
C ARG A 354 -19.54 9.07 21.03
N GLY A 355 -19.69 10.02 20.11
CA GLY A 355 -18.67 10.99 19.73
C GLY A 355 -17.51 10.40 18.94
N LEU A 356 -17.73 9.27 18.24
CA LEU A 356 -16.71 8.60 17.42
C LEU A 356 -16.81 8.98 15.93
N ILE A 357 -17.98 9.41 15.45
CA ILE A 357 -18.18 9.94 14.09
C ILE A 357 -18.63 11.39 14.18
N GLU A 358 -18.16 12.21 13.24
CA GLU A 358 -18.55 13.62 13.13
C GLU A 358 -20.07 13.79 12.93
N GLY A 359 -20.61 14.91 13.43
CA GLY A 359 -22.05 15.20 13.36
C GLY A 359 -22.56 15.53 11.95
N ASP A 360 -21.66 15.99 11.07
CA ASP A 360 -21.97 16.24 9.66
C ASP A 360 -22.40 14.93 8.97
N THR A 361 -23.54 14.97 8.28
CA THR A 361 -24.11 13.82 7.57
C THR A 361 -23.69 13.74 6.11
N THR A 362 -23.08 14.80 5.58
CA THR A 362 -22.57 14.87 4.22
C THR A 362 -21.17 14.28 4.08
N ASN A 363 -20.38 14.31 5.16
CA ASN A 363 -19.04 13.73 5.22
C ASN A 363 -18.98 12.60 6.25
N LEU A 364 -18.63 11.39 5.82
CA LEU A 364 -18.40 10.25 6.69
C LEU A 364 -16.96 10.30 7.20
N LYS A 365 -16.79 10.77 8.44
CA LYS A 365 -15.49 11.03 9.05
C LYS A 365 -15.49 10.65 10.53
N ALA A 366 -14.42 10.00 10.99
CA ALA A 366 -14.19 9.77 12.40
C ALA A 366 -13.80 11.08 13.11
N THR A 367 -14.26 11.30 14.33
CA THR A 367 -13.73 12.37 15.18
C THR A 367 -12.29 12.04 15.59
N ALA A 368 -11.54 12.99 16.17
CA ALA A 368 -10.22 12.68 16.74
C ALA A 368 -10.26 11.50 17.73
N ARG A 369 -11.30 11.42 18.56
CA ARG A 369 -11.54 10.28 19.46
C ARG A 369 -11.88 9.01 18.69
N GLY A 370 -12.75 9.09 17.69
CA GLY A 370 -13.10 7.95 16.85
C GLY A 370 -11.89 7.35 16.14
N TYR A 371 -10.96 8.19 15.71
CA TYR A 371 -9.73 7.78 15.04
C TYR A 371 -8.76 7.07 15.99
N GLN A 372 -8.69 7.47 17.26
CA GLN A 372 -7.92 6.75 18.28
C GLN A 372 -8.50 5.37 18.59
N TYR A 373 -9.83 5.21 18.49
CA TYR A 373 -10.54 3.95 18.72
C TYR A 373 -11.07 3.36 17.41
N LEU A 374 -10.29 3.46 16.33
CA LEU A 374 -10.75 3.18 14.97
C LEU A 374 -11.23 1.73 14.79
N ASP A 375 -10.53 0.76 15.38
CA ASP A 375 -10.92 -0.66 15.30
C ASP A 375 -12.29 -0.91 15.97
N THR A 376 -12.50 -0.36 17.17
CA THR A 376 -13.81 -0.43 17.85
C THR A 376 -14.91 0.29 17.06
N LEU A 377 -14.55 1.38 16.37
CA LEU A 377 -15.49 2.10 15.52
C LEU A 377 -15.88 1.27 14.28
N ILE A 378 -14.92 0.61 13.64
CA ILE A 378 -15.15 -0.26 12.46
C ILE A 378 -15.96 -1.50 12.86
N GLU A 379 -15.65 -2.12 14.00
CA GLU A 379 -16.35 -3.31 14.51
C GLU A 379 -17.85 -3.07 14.70
N ALA A 380 -18.25 -1.81 14.94
CA ALA A 380 -19.66 -1.45 15.04
C ALA A 380 -20.46 -1.62 13.73
N PHE A 381 -19.81 -1.94 12.60
CA PHE A 381 -20.44 -2.16 11.29
C PHE A 381 -20.32 -3.60 10.79
N VAL A 382 -19.77 -4.51 11.61
CA VAL A 382 -19.61 -5.95 11.32
C VAL A 382 -20.90 -6.71 11.63
#